data_AF-T1DXB8-F1
#
_entry.id   AF-T1DXB8-F1
#
_cell.length_a   1.000
_cell.length_b   1.000
_cell.length_c   1.000
_cell.angle_alpha   90.00
_cell.angle_beta   90.00
_cell.angle_gamma   90.00
#
_symmetry.space_group_name_H-M   'P 1'
#
loop_
_entity.id
_entity.type
_entity.pdbx_description
1 polymer ?
#
loop_
_entity_poly.entity_id
_entity_poly.type
_entity_poly.pdbx_seq_one_letter_code
_entity_poly.pdbx_strand_id
1 'polypeptide(L)' 'MSVTLEISQDIQDIYTQLAQEQDISKESLMQMALAEYAHDLAIALQGRSEYDKAQDWDTLKAELRL' A
#
# COMPACT_ATOMS: atom_id res chain seq x y z
N MET A 1 2.20 -20.43 -6.45
CA MET A 1 3.32 -19.96 -5.61
C MET A 1 2.69 -19.55 -4.29
N SER A 2 3.03 -20.20 -3.17
CA SER A 2 2.49 -19.88 -1.85
C SER A 2 3.52 -19.09 -1.05
N VAL A 3 3.06 -18.08 -0.31
CA VAL A 3 3.88 -17.26 0.59
C VAL A 3 3.38 -17.52 2.01
N THR A 4 4.30 -17.80 2.92
CA THR A 4 4.00 -17.91 4.35
C THR A 4 4.32 -16.59 5.02
N LEU A 5 3.36 -16.01 5.73
CA LEU A 5 3.53 -14.77 6.46
C LEU A 5 3.73 -15.12 7.94
N GLU A 6 4.90 -14.77 8.48
CA GLU A 6 5.14 -14.84 9.92
C GLU A 6 4.60 -13.58 10.58
N ILE A 7 3.40 -13.69 11.14
CA ILE A 7 2.73 -12.62 11.89
C ILE A 7 2.39 -13.11 13.30
N SER A 8 2.33 -12.18 14.25
CA SER A 8 2.03 -12.50 15.65
C SER A 8 0.65 -13.14 15.80
N GLN A 9 0.48 -13.93 16.86
CA GLN A 9 -0.77 -14.63 17.14
C GLN A 9 -1.97 -13.67 17.24
N ASP A 10 -1.80 -12.54 17.92
CA ASP A 10 -2.84 -11.51 18.05
C ASP A 10 -3.39 -11.05 16.69
N ILE A 11 -2.51 -10.88 15.69
CA ILE A 11 -2.93 -10.48 14.35
C ILE A 11 -3.64 -11.64 13.64
N GLN A 12 -3.18 -12.88 13.83
CA GLN A 12 -3.87 -14.05 13.27
C GLN A 12 -5.29 -14.18 13.84
N ASP A 13 -5.48 -13.88 15.13
CA ASP A 13 -6.77 -13.95 15.79
C ASP A 13 -7.72 -12.88 15.26
N ILE A 14 -7.22 -11.65 15.07
CA ILE A 14 -7.97 -10.56 14.43
C ILE A 14 -8.41 -10.94 13.01
N TYR A 15 -7.50 -11.45 12.18
CA TYR A 15 -7.84 -11.89 10.82
C TYR A 15 -8.85 -13.04 10.82
N THR A 16 -8.78 -13.94 11.80
CA THR A 16 -9.72 -15.05 11.92
C THR A 16 -11.12 -14.54 12.28
N GLN A 17 -11.21 -13.61 13.23
CA GLN A 17 -12.49 -13.00 13.61
C GLN A 17 -13.10 -12.22 12.45
N LEU A 18 -12.32 -11.35 11.79
CA LEU A 18 -12.80 -10.56 10.66
C LEU A 18 -13.27 -11.42 9.48
N ALA A 19 -12.55 -12.52 9.21
CA ALA A 19 -12.94 -13.46 8.16
C ALA A 19 -14.29 -14.13 8.48
N GLN A 20 -14.54 -14.49 9.74
CA GLN A 20 -15.83 -15.03 10.18
C GLN A 20 -16.96 -14.01 10.08
N GLU A 21 -16.72 -12.75 10.48
CA GLU A 21 -17.71 -11.68 10.40
C GLU A 21 -18.14 -11.38 8.96
N GLN A 22 -17.22 -11.54 8.00
CA GLN A 22 -17.45 -11.29 6.58
C GLN A 22 -17.85 -12.54 5.78
N ASP A 23 -17.96 -13.70 6.42
CA ASP A 23 -18.23 -15.00 5.78
C ASP A 23 -17.28 -15.31 4.62
N ILE A 24 -15.99 -15.02 4.79
CA ILE A 24 -14.93 -15.30 3.82
C ILE A 24 -13.79 -16.08 4.46
N SER A 25 -12.93 -16.66 3.62
CA SER A 25 -11.74 -17.34 4.14
C SER A 25 -10.70 -16.33 4.65
N LYS A 26 -9.94 -16.72 5.69
CA LYS A 26 -8.81 -15.93 6.20
C LYS A 26 -7.80 -15.60 5.09
N GLU A 27 -7.55 -16.55 4.19
CA GLU A 27 -6.64 -16.38 3.06
C GLU A 27 -7.16 -15.31 2.08
N SER A 28 -8.45 -15.35 1.73
CA SER A 28 -9.07 -14.34 0.85
C SER A 28 -9.00 -12.95 1.47
N LEU A 29 -9.28 -12.83 2.77
CA LEU A 29 -9.16 -11.56 3.49
C LEU A 29 -7.71 -11.03 3.47
N MET A 30 -6.72 -11.90 3.67
CA MET A 30 -5.30 -11.52 3.58
C MET A 30 -4.90 -11.09 2.16
N GLN A 31 -5.38 -11.79 1.13
CA GLN A 31 -5.13 -11.41 -0.26
C GLN A 31 -5.70 -10.04 -0.60
N MET A 32 -6.92 -9.75 -0.14
CA MET A 32 -7.54 -8.43 -0.30
C MET A 32 -6.74 -7.34 0.40
N ALA A 33 -6.34 -7.56 1.66
CA ALA A 33 -5.56 -6.59 2.42
C ALA A 33 -4.19 -6.29 1.75
N LEU A 34 -3.52 -7.32 1.21
CA LEU A 34 -2.27 -7.14 0.48
C LEU A 34 -2.46 -6.39 -0.84
N ALA A 35 -3.56 -6.66 -1.56
CA ALA A 35 -3.88 -5.95 -2.79
C ALA A 35 -4.14 -4.46 -2.53
N GLU A 36 -4.90 -4.15 -1.46
CA GLU A 36 -5.16 -2.77 -1.05
C GLU A 36 -3.86 -2.04 -0.67
N TYR A 37 -3.02 -2.68 0.16
CA TYR A 37 -1.72 -2.12 0.53
C TYR A 37 -0.82 -1.86 -0.68
N ALA A 38 -0.80 -2.78 -1.66
CA ALA A 38 -0.03 -2.59 -2.88
C ALA A 38 -0.57 -1.43 -3.73
N HIS A 39 -1.89 -1.23 -3.74
CA HIS A 39 -2.53 -0.11 -4.42
C HIS A 39 -2.17 1.22 -3.76
N ASP A 40 -2.31 1.32 -2.44
CA ASP A 40 -1.95 2.51 -1.67
C ASP A 40 -0.47 2.87 -1.83
N LEU A 41 0.41 1.87 -1.81
CA LEU A 41 1.83 2.06 -2.04
C LEU A 41 2.09 2.61 -3.45
N ALA A 42 1.40 2.09 -4.47
CA ALA A 42 1.53 2.59 -5.84
C ALA A 42 1.08 4.06 -5.95
N ILE A 43 -0.04 4.43 -5.32
CA ILE A 43 -0.53 5.81 -5.27
C ILE A 43 0.49 6.72 -4.57
N ALA A 44 1.00 6.30 -3.42
CA ALA A 44 1.97 7.08 -2.65
C ALA A 44 3.27 7.31 -3.45
N LEU A 45 3.75 6.28 -4.16
CA LEU A 45 4.92 6.38 -5.04
C LEU A 45 4.66 7.30 -6.24
N GLN A 46 3.46 7.25 -6.82
CA GLN A 46 3.07 8.15 -7.90
C GLN A 46 3.04 9.61 -7.42
N GLY A 47 2.38 9.88 -6.28
CA GLY A 47 2.33 11.21 -5.69
C GLY A 47 3.72 11.75 -5.36
N ARG A 48 4.63 10.90 -4.87
CA ARG A 48 6.04 11.26 -4.67
C ARG A 48 6.75 11.61 -5.99
N SER A 49 6.54 10.84 -7.06
CA SER A 49 7.13 11.15 -8.36
C SER A 49 6.61 12.47 -8.95
N GLU A 50 5.34 12.78 -8.76
CA GLU A 50 4.76 14.06 -9.19
C GLU A 50 5.32 15.23 -8.38
N TYR A 51 5.50 15.06 -7.07
CA TYR A 51 6.17 16.03 -6.21
C TYR A 51 7.62 16.28 -6.63
N ASP A 52 8.40 15.21 -6.86
CA ASP A 52 9.80 15.31 -7.29
C ASP A 52 9.91 16.04 -8.65
N LYS A 53 8.99 15.77 -9.59
CA LYS A 53 8.93 16.49 -10.88
C LYS A 53 8.56 17.97 -10.70
N ALA A 54 7.63 18.29 -9.81
CA ALA A 54 7.24 19.67 -9.55
C ALA A 54 8.43 20.48 -8.96
N GLN A 55 9.18 19.87 -8.04
CA GLN A 55 10.37 20.48 -7.46
C GLN A 55 11.48 20.72 -8.50
N ASP A 56 11.67 19.78 -9.43
CA ASP A 56 12.62 19.92 -10.54
C ASP A 56 12.21 21.09 -11.47
N TRP A 57 10.91 21.20 -11.79
CA TRP A 57 10.39 22.31 -12.59
C TRP A 57 10.54 23.69 -11.94
N ASP A 58 10.31 23.81 -10.63
CA ASP A 58 10.49 25.07 -9.91
C ASP A 58 11.97 25.47 -9.83
N THR A 59 12.87 24.48 -9.70
CA THR A 59 14.32 24.70 -9.78
C THR A 59 14.72 25.21 -11.17
N LEU A 60 14.20 24.59 -12.24
CA LEU A 60 14.43 24.99 -13.62
C LEU A 60 13.93 26.42 -13.92
N LYS A 61 12.76 26.81 -13.40
CA LYS A 61 12.26 28.19 -13.52
C LYS A 61 13.18 29.19 -12.82
N ALA A 62 13.62 28.87 -11.60
CA ALA A 62 14.50 29.73 -10.82
C ALA A 62 15.86 29.95 -11.53
N GLU A 63 16.43 28.92 -12.16
CA GLU A 63 17.67 29.04 -12.94
C GLU A 63 17.51 29.84 -14.23
N LEU A 64 16.37 29.70 -14.90
CA LEU A 64 16.05 30.43 -16.14
C LEU A 64 15.59 31.88 -15.92
N ARG A 65 15.43 32.32 -14.66
CA ARG A 65 14.88 33.65 -14.27
C ARG A 65 13.55 33.98 -14.96
N LEU A 66 12.71 32.96 -15.17
CA LEU A 66 11.31 33.10 -15.55
C LEU A 66 10.45 33.31 -14.30
#